data_AF-A0A392RD91-F1
#
_entry.id   AF-A0A392RD91-F1
#
_cell.length_a   1.000
_cell.length_b   1.000
_cell.length_c   1.000
_cell.angle_alpha   90.00
_cell.angle_beta   90.00
_cell.angle_gamma   90.00
#
_symmetry.space_group_name_H-M   'P 1'
#
loop_
_entity.id
_entity.type
_entity.pdbx_description
1 polymer ?
#
loop_
_entity_poly.entity_id
_entity_poly.type
_entity_poly.pdbx_seq_one_letter_code
_entity_poly.pdbx_strand_id
1 'polypeptide(L)' 'MLKLKTLPTGIQHLQKLEFLRILDVSMEFMQSIAPNKGKEHWIFKQVPFVEIVARCPHEHSSI' A
#
# COMPACT_ATOMS: atom_id res chain seq x y z
N MET A 1 4.54 -0.73 18.02
CA MET A 1 4.82 -0.72 16.57
C MET A 1 4.02 0.40 15.91
N LEU A 2 4.68 1.25 15.12
CA LEU A 2 4.00 2.31 14.35
C LEU A 2 3.28 1.66 13.16
N LYS A 3 1.95 1.78 13.09
CA LYS A 3 1.13 1.34 11.95
C LYS A 3 1.03 2.50 10.97
N LEU A 4 1.43 2.30 9.73
CA LEU A 4 1.20 3.26 8.66
C LEU A 4 -0.32 3.39 8.45
N LYS A 5 -0.88 4.57 8.71
CA LYS A 5 -2.32 4.83 8.58
C LYS A 5 -2.71 5.35 7.21
N THR A 6 -1.80 6.06 6.56
CA THR A 6 -1.98 6.74 5.27
C THR A 6 -0.66 6.77 4.52
N LEU A 7 -0.69 6.89 3.20
CA LEU A 7 0.52 7.12 2.43
C LEU A 7 1.01 8.56 2.59
N PRO A 8 2.33 8.79 2.63
CA PRO A 8 2.86 10.15 2.56
C PRO A 8 2.58 10.74 1.17
N THR A 9 1.91 11.88 1.14
CA THR A 9 1.51 12.55 -0.12
C THR A 9 2.71 12.97 -0.97
N GLY A 10 3.89 13.12 -0.38
CA GLY A 10 5.12 13.46 -1.09
C GLY A 10 5.54 12.48 -2.20
N ILE A 11 5.05 11.22 -2.16
CA ILE A 11 5.32 10.22 -3.21
C ILE A 11 4.85 10.72 -4.58
N GLN A 12 3.79 11.53 -4.64
CA GLN A 12 3.26 12.08 -5.90
C GLN A 12 4.29 12.92 -6.67
N HIS A 13 5.30 13.46 -5.98
CA HIS A 13 6.33 14.32 -6.57
C HIS A 13 7.51 13.51 -7.14
N LEU A 14 7.56 12.21 -6.90
CA LEU A 14 8.63 11.33 -7.38
C LEU A 14 8.38 10.95 -8.85
N GLN A 15 8.60 11.91 -9.76
CA GLN A 15 8.32 11.76 -11.20
C GLN A 15 9.18 10.69 -11.90
N LYS A 16 10.32 10.32 -11.32
CA LYS A 16 11.23 9.29 -11.84
C LYS A 16 11.08 7.94 -11.12
N LEU A 17 10.10 7.79 -10.22
CA LEU A 17 9.90 6.54 -9.50
C LEU A 17 9.24 5.51 -10.42
N GLU A 18 10.00 4.49 -10.80
CA GLU A 18 9.50 3.42 -11.68
C GLU A 18 8.86 2.27 -10.90
N PHE A 19 9.36 1.98 -9.69
CA PHE A 19 8.91 0.85 -8.89
C PHE A 19 8.62 1.25 -7.45
N LEU A 20 7.41 0.95 -6.97
CA LEU A 20 6.99 1.17 -5.58
C LEU A 20 6.54 -0.14 -4.96
N ARG A 21 7.22 -0.55 -3.88
CA ARG A 21 6.88 -1.74 -3.09
C ARG A 21 6.38 -1.33 -1.70
N ILE A 22 5.20 -1.78 -1.34
CA ILE A 22 4.56 -1.52 -0.03
C ILE A 22 4.31 -2.86 0.65
N LEU A 23 5.00 -3.10 1.77
CA LEU A 23 5.01 -4.38 2.49
C LEU A 23 4.23 -4.29 3.81
N ASP A 24 3.83 -5.44 4.34
CA ASP A 24 3.19 -5.59 5.64
C ASP A 24 1.95 -4.72 5.85
N VAL A 25 1.20 -4.46 4.78
CA VAL A 25 -0.02 -3.67 4.88
C VAL A 25 -1.15 -4.47 5.52
N SER A 26 -1.97 -3.81 6.34
CA SER A 26 -3.24 -4.39 6.78
C SER A 26 -4.24 -4.42 5.63
N MET A 27 -5.22 -5.32 5.66
CA MET A 27 -6.29 -5.38 4.65
C MET A 27 -7.02 -4.04 4.47
N GLU A 28 -7.31 -3.34 5.58
CA GLU A 28 -7.90 -1.99 5.56
C GLU A 28 -7.06 -0.98 4.75
N PHE A 29 -5.73 -1.08 4.86
CA PHE A 29 -4.81 -0.19 4.17
C PHE A 29 -4.68 -0.58 2.71
N MET A 30 -4.60 -1.87 2.41
CA MET A 30 -4.63 -2.36 1.03
C MET A 30 -5.89 -1.88 0.29
N GLN A 31 -7.04 -1.89 0.95
CA GLN A 31 -8.28 -1.35 0.38
C GLN A 31 -8.20 0.17 0.15
N SER A 32 -7.56 0.94 1.03
CA SER A 32 -7.43 2.40 0.88
C SER A 32 -6.53 2.81 -0.29
N ILE A 33 -5.59 1.95 -0.71
CA ILE A 33 -4.66 2.21 -1.81
C ILE A 33 -4.99 1.41 -3.09
N ALA A 34 -6.07 0.62 -3.10
CA ALA A 34 -6.44 -0.22 -4.23
C ALA A 34 -6.69 0.59 -5.52
N PRO A 35 -6.27 0.11 -6.71
CA PRO A 35 -6.35 0.89 -7.96
C PRO A 35 -7.74 1.42 -8.34
N ASN A 36 -8.79 0.63 -8.07
CA ASN A 36 -10.14 0.94 -8.54
C ASN A 36 -11.00 1.72 -7.54
N LYS A 37 -10.71 1.61 -6.24
CA LYS A 37 -11.57 2.12 -5.15
C LYS A 37 -10.81 2.73 -3.98
N GLY A 38 -9.48 2.70 -4.02
CA GLY A 38 -8.63 3.23 -2.98
C GLY A 38 -8.60 4.74 -3.01
N LYS A 39 -9.11 5.38 -1.95
CA LYS A 39 -9.10 6.84 -1.77
C LYS A 39 -7.70 7.45 -1.84
N GLU A 40 -6.65 6.66 -1.64
CA GLU A 40 -5.24 7.08 -1.63
C GLU A 40 -4.48 6.68 -2.90
N HIS A 41 -5.12 6.01 -3.86
CA HIS A 41 -4.44 5.54 -5.07
C HIS A 41 -3.80 6.68 -5.89
N TRP A 42 -4.36 7.90 -5.81
CA TRP A 42 -3.83 9.08 -6.50
C TRP A 42 -2.40 9.45 -6.09
N ILE A 43 -1.94 9.06 -4.89
CA ILE A 43 -0.63 9.44 -4.33
C ILE A 43 0.54 8.85 -5.12
N PHE A 44 0.32 7.72 -5.79
CA PHE A 44 1.36 7.02 -6.55
C PHE A 44 0.88 6.60 -7.94
N LYS A 45 -0.20 7.22 -8.44
CA LYS A 45 -0.81 6.89 -9.74
C LYS A 45 0.19 7.01 -10.90
N GLN A 46 1.20 7.85 -10.77
CA GLN A 46 2.26 8.03 -11.76
C GLN A 46 3.29 6.90 -11.80
N VAL A 47 3.33 6.01 -10.79
CA VAL A 47 4.31 4.93 -10.70
C VAL A 47 3.86 3.78 -11.61
N PRO A 48 4.68 3.35 -12.58
CA PRO A 48 4.29 2.33 -13.55
C PRO A 48 4.20 0.92 -12.94
N PHE A 49 5.05 0.60 -11.96
CA PHE A 49 5.06 -0.72 -11.33
C PHE A 49 4.87 -0.61 -9.81
N VAL A 50 3.78 -1.19 -9.31
CA VAL A 50 3.43 -1.14 -7.89
C VAL A 50 3.17 -2.55 -7.38
N GLU A 51 3.84 -2.92 -6.30
CA GLU A 51 3.65 -4.18 -5.60
C GLU A 51 3.17 -3.92 -4.17
N ILE A 52 2.04 -4.52 -3.80
CA ILE A 52 1.44 -4.39 -2.47
C ILE A 52 1.33 -5.79 -1.86
N VAL A 53 1.99 -5.98 -0.73
CA VAL A 53 1.99 -7.26 -0.01
C VAL A 53 1.29 -7.07 1.32
N ALA A 54 0.09 -7.66 1.44
CA ALA A 54 -0.62 -7.71 2.71
C ALA A 54 0.04 -8.69 3.66
N ARG A 55 -0.02 -8.38 4.95
CA ARG A 55 0.21 -9.39 5.98
C ARG A 55 -0.90 -10.42 5.87
N CYS A 56 -0.56 -11.68 5.61
CA CYS A 56 -1.50 -12.78 5.80
C CYS A 56 -1.89 -12.77 7.28
N PRO A 57 -3.18 -12.72 7.65
CA PRO A 57 -3.54 -13.07 9.01
C PRO A 57 -3.03 -14.49 9.21
N HIS A 58 -2.15 -14.70 10.17
CA HIS A 58 -1.80 -16.04 10.59
C HIS A 58 -3.12 -16.70 10.97
N GLU A 59 -3.61 -17.62 10.15
CA GLU A 59 -4.64 -18.55 10.58
C GLU A 59 -4.09 -19.18 11.83
N HIS A 60 -4.77 -18.94 12.95
CA HIS A 60 -4.44 -19.56 14.20
C HIS A 60 -4.31 -21.05 13.92
N SER A 61 -3.08 -21.57 13.98
CA SER A 61 -2.86 -22.97 14.25
C SER A 61 -3.61 -23.22 15.54
N SER A 62 -4.80 -23.79 15.42
CA SER A 62 -5.55 -24.36 16.52
C SER A 62 -4.64 -25.42 17.12
N ILE A 63 -4.06 -25.10 18.28
CA ILE A 63 -3.52 -26.09 19.21
C ILE A 63 -4.64 -26.37 20.19
#